data_AF-A0A538BSI7-F1
#
_entry.id   AF-A0A538BSI7-F1
#
_cell.length_a   1.000
_cell.length_b   1.000
_cell.length_c   1.000
_cell.angle_alpha   90.00
_cell.angle_beta   90.00
_cell.angle_gamma   90.00
#
_symmetry.space_group_name_H-M   'P 1'
#
loop_
_entity.id
_entity.type
_entity.pdbx_description
1 polymer ?
#
loop_
_entity_poly.entity_id
_entity_poly.type
_entity_poly.pdbx_seq_one_letter_code
_entity_poly.pdbx_strand_id
1 'polypeptide(L)'
;METDVVVVGGGPAGLVAARTVAASGFDVVVVERQASIAETVRTSGATAPVTVARFGIPDELVHRLPRLRISSPGATARFECGDD
;
A
#
# COMPACT_ATOMS: atom_id res chain seq x y z
N MET A 1 -21.49 8.74 -19.27
CA MET A 1 -20.31 9.40 -18.66
C MET A 1 -19.14 9.08 -19.56
N GLU A 2 -18.35 10.09 -19.90
CA GLU A 2 -17.14 9.96 -20.70
C GLU A 2 -15.97 10.33 -19.78
N THR A 3 -14.87 9.57 -19.84
CA THR A 3 -13.68 9.78 -18.99
C THR A 3 -12.45 9.29 -19.77
N ASP A 4 -11.28 9.85 -19.50
CA ASP A 4 -10.06 9.48 -20.22
C ASP A 4 -9.55 8.10 -19.78
N VAL A 5 -9.64 7.80 -18.47
CA VAL A 5 -9.11 6.56 -17.88
C VAL A 5 -10.07 5.99 -16.83
N VAL A 6 -10.33 4.68 -16.94
CA VAL A 6 -11.01 3.91 -15.91
C VAL A 6 -10.02 2.99 -15.21
N VAL A 7 -9.90 3.12 -13.90
CA VAL A 7 -9.13 2.21 -13.04
C VAL A 7 -10.09 1.24 -12.35
N VAL A 8 -9.91 -0.05 -12.60
CA VAL A 8 -10.74 -1.10 -12.00
C VAL A 8 -10.01 -1.69 -10.78
N GLY A 9 -10.53 -1.41 -9.59
CA GLY A 9 -10.03 -1.84 -8.29
C GLY A 9 -9.54 -0.67 -7.41
N GLY A 10 -10.10 -0.53 -6.21
CA GLY A 10 -9.79 0.51 -5.22
C GLY A 10 -8.71 0.11 -4.20
N GLY A 11 -7.87 -0.88 -4.52
CA GLY A 11 -6.73 -1.25 -3.68
C GLY A 11 -5.54 -0.29 -3.81
N PRO A 12 -4.45 -0.49 -3.03
CA PRO A 12 -3.28 0.40 -3.06
C PRO A 12 -2.71 0.65 -4.45
N ALA A 13 -2.59 -0.40 -5.28
CA ALA A 13 -2.10 -0.27 -6.64
C ALA A 13 -3.01 0.57 -7.53
N GLY A 14 -4.33 0.34 -7.46
CA GLY A 14 -5.32 1.08 -8.25
C GLY A 14 -5.39 2.55 -7.85
N LEU A 15 -5.40 2.85 -6.54
CA LEU A 15 -5.43 4.22 -6.06
C LEU A 15 -4.13 5.00 -6.39
N VAL A 16 -2.97 4.34 -6.30
CA VAL A 16 -1.71 4.94 -6.75
C VAL A 16 -1.71 5.21 -8.26
N ALA A 17 -2.22 4.27 -9.07
CA ALA A 17 -2.34 4.46 -10.51
C ALA A 17 -3.29 5.62 -10.84
N ALA A 18 -4.48 5.63 -10.24
CA ALA A 18 -5.47 6.69 -10.42
C ALA A 18 -4.91 8.06 -10.03
N ARG A 19 -4.25 8.17 -8.87
CA ARG A 19 -3.59 9.41 -8.43
C ARG A 19 -2.52 9.87 -9.41
N THR A 20 -1.69 8.96 -9.92
CA THR A 20 -0.59 9.29 -10.84
C THR A 20 -1.12 9.83 -12.16
N VAL A 21 -2.16 9.19 -12.70
CA VAL A 21 -2.79 9.61 -13.97
C VAL A 21 -3.55 10.93 -13.78
N ALA A 22 -4.34 11.06 -12.71
CA ALA A 22 -5.07 12.29 -12.41
C ALA A 22 -4.12 13.49 -12.19
N ALA A 23 -2.99 13.28 -11.52
CA ALA A 23 -1.96 14.32 -11.35
C ALA A 23 -1.33 14.77 -12.68
N SER A 24 -1.49 13.98 -13.75
CA SER A 24 -1.05 14.33 -15.11
C SER A 24 -2.13 15.08 -15.92
N GLY A 25 -3.30 15.37 -15.31
CA GLY A 25 -4.35 16.20 -15.90
C GLY A 25 -5.49 15.48 -16.61
N PHE A 26 -5.56 14.14 -16.51
CA PHE A 26 -6.64 13.34 -17.11
C PHE A 26 -7.85 13.22 -16.18
N ASP A 27 -9.05 13.09 -16.75
CA ASP A 27 -10.23 12.67 -16.01
C ASP A 27 -10.17 11.16 -15.73
N VAL A 28 -10.30 10.79 -14.46
CA VAL A 28 -10.09 9.41 -14.00
C VAL A 28 -11.23 8.95 -13.12
N VAL A 29 -11.84 7.82 -13.48
CA VAL A 29 -12.83 7.12 -12.65
C VAL A 29 -12.22 5.87 -12.05
N VAL A 30 -12.40 5.67 -10.74
CA VAL A 30 -12.07 4.43 -10.04
C VAL A 30 -13.36 3.64 -9.78
N VAL A 31 -13.36 2.37 -10.14
CA VAL A 31 -14.47 1.45 -9.85
C VAL A 31 -14.00 0.41 -8.84
N GLU A 32 -14.70 0.29 -7.72
CA GLU A 32 -14.49 -0.73 -6.70
C GLU A 32 -15.76 -1.56 -6.53
N ARG A 33 -15.60 -2.88 -6.35
CA ARG A 33 -16.70 -3.81 -6.14
C ARG A 33 -17.33 -3.65 -4.76
N GLN A 34 -16.51 -3.34 -3.76
CA GLN A 34 -16.95 -3.13 -2.38
C GLN A 34 -17.69 -1.80 -2.21
N ALA A 35 -18.52 -1.70 -1.16
CA ALA A 35 -19.30 -0.50 -0.89
C ALA A 35 -18.41 0.67 -0.43
N SER A 36 -17.24 0.37 0.13
CA SER A 36 -16.24 1.36 0.51
C SER A 36 -14.81 0.87 0.29
N ILE A 37 -13.88 1.81 0.14
CA ILE A 37 -12.45 1.52 0.08
C ILE A 37 -12.00 0.88 1.39
N ALA A 38 -11.16 -0.14 1.29
CA ALA A 38 -10.62 -0.88 2.43
C ALA A 38 -11.66 -1.59 3.32
N GLU A 39 -12.90 -1.79 2.85
CA GLU A 39 -13.95 -2.48 3.61
C GLU A 39 -13.52 -3.90 4.03
N THR A 40 -12.86 -4.65 3.14
CA THR A 40 -12.24 -5.93 3.51
C THR A 40 -10.72 -5.85 3.38
N VAL A 41 -10.02 -5.89 4.52
CA VAL A 41 -8.56 -5.95 4.55
C VAL A 41 -8.10 -7.42 4.49
N ARG A 42 -7.42 -7.80 3.40
CA ARG A 42 -6.85 -9.15 3.17
C ARG A 42 -5.32 -9.18 3.19
N THR A 43 -4.71 -8.21 3.85
CA THR A 43 -3.25 -8.05 3.94
C THR A 43 -2.86 -7.72 5.38
N SER A 44 -1.62 -8.05 5.77
CA SER A 44 -1.05 -7.58 7.03
C SER A 44 -0.71 -6.08 7.01
N GLY A 45 -0.66 -5.45 5.83
CA GLY A 45 -0.22 -4.07 5.67
C GLY A 45 1.29 -3.87 5.82
N ALA A 46 2.07 -4.95 6.00
CA ALA A 46 3.52 -4.86 6.12
C ALA A 46 4.17 -4.52 4.76
N THR A 47 5.03 -3.49 4.74
CA THR A 47 5.81 -3.10 3.56
C THR A 47 7.17 -2.56 3.98
N ALA A 48 8.09 -2.44 3.02
CA ALA A 48 9.43 -1.92 3.28
C ALA A 48 9.40 -0.40 3.54
N PRO A 49 10.28 0.14 4.41
CA PRO A 49 10.38 1.58 4.66
C PRO A 49 10.59 2.41 3.39
N VAL A 50 11.36 1.90 2.42
CA VAL A 50 11.56 2.57 1.12
C VAL A 50 10.24 2.75 0.34
N THR A 51 9.29 1.83 0.48
CA THR A 51 7.97 1.93 -0.16
C THR A 51 7.12 2.99 0.54
N VAL A 52 7.15 3.05 1.88
CA VAL A 52 6.48 4.08 2.68
C VAL A 52 6.96 5.47 2.24
N ALA A 53 8.28 5.66 2.18
CA ALA A 53 8.90 6.91 1.75
C ALA A 53 8.55 7.25 0.29
N ARG A 54 8.65 6.28 -0.62
CA ARG A 54 8.37 6.47 -2.05
C ARG A 54 6.95 7.00 -2.32
N PHE A 55 5.96 6.52 -1.57
CA PHE A 55 4.57 6.93 -1.76
C PHE A 55 4.13 8.05 -0.81
N GLY A 56 5.04 8.58 0.01
CA GLY A 56 4.75 9.68 0.92
C GLY A 56 3.66 9.35 1.92
N ILE A 57 3.66 8.12 2.46
CA ILE A 57 2.68 7.71 3.47
C ILE A 57 2.97 8.47 4.78
N PRO A 58 1.98 9.15 5.38
CA PRO A 58 2.18 9.90 6.62
C PRO A 58 2.68 9.01 7.76
N ASP A 59 3.64 9.51 8.53
CA ASP A 59 4.28 8.76 9.62
C ASP A 59 3.27 8.34 10.70
N GLU A 60 2.20 9.12 10.93
CA GLU A 60 1.12 8.75 11.87
C GLU A 60 0.33 7.50 11.45
N LEU A 61 0.41 7.10 10.17
CA LEU A 61 -0.22 5.89 9.64
C LEU A 61 0.74 4.69 9.62
N VAL A 62 1.98 4.85 10.09
CA VAL A 62 3.04 3.84 9.99
C VAL A 62 3.41 3.30 11.36
N HIS A 63 3.22 1.99 11.56
CA HIS A 63 3.76 1.29 12.71
C HIS A 63 5.10 0.63 12.36
N ARG A 64 6.21 1.16 12.91
CA ARG A 64 7.55 0.60 12.69
C ARG A 64 7.74 -0.69 13.49
N LEU A 65 8.24 -1.73 12.81
CA LEU A 65 8.58 -3.01 13.43
C LEU A 65 10.09 -3.01 13.77
N PRO A 66 10.48 -2.88 15.04
CA PRO A 66 11.90 -2.78 15.42
C PRO A 66 12.63 -4.11 15.33
N ARG A 67 11.91 -5.24 15.20
CA ARG A 67 12.48 -6.58 15.19
C ARG A 67 11.68 -7.52 14.30
N LEU A 68 12.38 -8.33 13.52
CA LEU A 68 11.82 -9.42 12.73
C LEU A 68 12.37 -10.76 13.26
N ARG A 69 11.51 -11.78 13.33
CA ARG A 69 11.91 -13.14 13.67
C ARG A 69 11.43 -14.09 12.58
N ILE A 70 12.34 -14.85 12.00
CA ILE A 70 12.05 -15.87 10.99
C ILE A 70 12.30 -17.24 11.62
N SER A 71 11.29 -18.10 11.59
CA SER A 71 11.33 -19.42 12.22
C SER A 71 11.08 -20.53 11.20
N SER A 72 11.89 -21.58 11.27
CA SER A 72 11.66 -22.88 10.63
C SER A 72 11.37 -23.93 11.72
N PRO A 73 10.95 -25.17 11.38
CA PRO A 73 10.61 -26.18 12.38
C PRO A 73 11.72 -26.48 13.41
N GLY A 74 13.00 -26.28 13.07
CA GLY A 74 14.13 -26.58 13.95
C GLY A 74 15.08 -25.40 14.22
N ALA A 75 14.84 -24.22 13.64
CA ALA A 75 15.74 -23.08 13.80
C ALA A 75 14.97 -21.77 13.84
N THR A 76 15.59 -20.74 14.40
CA THR A 76 15.03 -19.39 14.39
C THR A 76 16.14 -18.36 14.29
N ALA A 77 15.95 -17.39 13.39
CA ALA A 77 16.80 -16.22 13.24
C ALA A 77 16.05 -14.97 13.72
N ARG A 78 16.76 -14.04 14.36
CA ARG A 78 16.25 -12.74 14.80
C ARG A 78 17.05 -11.64 14.10
N PHE A 79 16.35 -10.61 13.66
CA PHE A 79 16.90 -9.44 13.00
C PHE A 79 16.41 -8.21 13.76
N GLU A 80 17.32 -7.35 14.17
CA GLU A 80 17.00 -6.01 14.64
C GLU A 80 16.79 -5.13 13.41
N CYS A 81 15.67 -4.41 13.37
CA CYS A 81 15.34 -3.46 12.32
C CYS A 81 15.50 -2.05 12.91
N GLY A 82 16.63 -1.42 12.61
CA GLY A 82 16.96 -0.06 13.05
C GLY A 82 18.16 0.50 12.30
N ASP A 83 17.87 1.56 11.54
CA ASP A 83 18.67 2.65 10.95
C ASP A 83 20.03 2.35 10.28
N ASP A 84 19.98 2.13 8.96
CA ASP A 84 20.69 3.00 8.01
C ASP A 84 19.85 4.26 7.75
#